data_AF-A0A6C0IRH2-F1
#
_entry.id   AF-A0A6C0IRH2-F1
#
_cell.length_a   1.000
_cell.length_b   1.000
_cell.length_c   1.000
_cell.angle_alpha   90.00
_cell.angle_beta   90.00
_cell.angle_gamma   90.00
#
_symmetry.space_group_name_H-M   'P 1'
#
loop_
_entity.id
_entity.type
_entity.pdbx_description
1 polymer ?
#
loop_
_entity_poly.entity_id
_entity_poly.type
_entity_poly.pdbx_seq_one_letter_code
_entity_poly.pdbx_strand_id
1 'polypeptide(L)'
;MEIFYTITLSVAVILLIMILAYVGLKLTNEQIADVAYPPNSKRCPDHWQNEKEGDKYTCKVPDKDSLNTGTLYGSNSLKDSVTGAPGYFAKDSSTNVSDRFDFTVDGWAGFKSGQTSECSKRTWAIEHGVLWDGITNYNYCD
;
A
#
# COMPACT_ATOMS: atom_id res chain seq x y z
N MET A 1 47.95 -9.09 41.78
CA MET A 1 47.47 -9.06 40.37
C MET A 1 45.97 -9.26 40.29
N GLU A 2 45.40 -10.25 41.00
CA GLU A 2 43.94 -10.48 41.12
C GLU A 2 43.10 -9.22 41.41
N ILE A 3 43.51 -8.38 42.37
CA ILE A 3 42.75 -7.17 42.77
C ILE A 3 42.58 -6.18 41.61
N PHE A 4 43.61 -6.01 40.77
CA PHE A 4 43.57 -5.10 39.63
C PHE A 4 42.59 -5.58 38.55
N TYR A 5 42.59 -6.89 38.27
CA TYR A 5 41.68 -7.52 37.30
C TYR A 5 40.23 -7.47 37.78
N THR A 6 39.97 -7.74 39.06
CA THR A 6 38.62 -7.69 39.63
C THR A 6 38.04 -6.27 39.60
N ILE A 7 38.84 -5.25 39.91
CA ILE A 7 38.41 -3.86 39.84
C ILE A 7 38.11 -3.46 38.39
N THR A 8 38.98 -3.82 37.45
CA THR A 8 38.76 -3.47 36.02
C THR A 8 37.53 -4.18 35.43
N LEU A 9 37.34 -5.47 35.71
CA LEU A 9 36.17 -6.23 35.27
C LEU A 9 34.87 -5.70 35.90
N SER A 10 34.85 -5.40 37.20
CA SER A 10 33.65 -4.87 37.85
C SER A 10 33.24 -3.51 37.29
N VAL A 11 34.19 -2.60 37.08
CA VAL A 11 33.92 -1.27 36.48
C VAL A 11 33.40 -1.41 35.04
N ALA A 12 34.00 -2.29 34.24
CA ALA A 12 33.57 -2.52 32.86
C ALA A 12 32.13 -3.06 32.78
N VAL A 13 31.75 -3.99 33.67
CA VAL A 13 30.39 -4.55 33.71
C VAL A 13 29.36 -3.50 34.14
N ILE A 14 29.67 -2.66 35.13
CA ILE A 14 28.77 -1.58 35.57
C ILE A 14 28.55 -0.57 34.43
N LEU A 15 29.62 -0.18 33.73
CA LEU A 15 29.52 0.70 32.56
C LEU A 15 28.67 0.07 31.44
N LEU A 16 28.87 -1.21 31.17
CA LEU A 16 28.10 -1.94 30.16
C LEU A 16 26.60 -1.94 30.49
N ILE A 17 26.23 -2.23 31.74
CA ILE A 17 24.83 -2.24 32.19
C ILE A 17 24.21 -0.84 32.04
N MET A 18 24.93 0.23 32.40
CA MET A 18 24.42 1.60 32.25
C MET A 18 24.18 1.99 30.80
N ILE A 19 25.09 1.62 29.88
CA ILE A 19 24.93 1.89 28.44
C ILE A 19 23.72 1.13 27.88
N LEU A 20 23.58 -0.16 28.21
CA LEU A 20 22.45 -0.97 27.75
C LEU A 20 21.11 -0.48 28.31
N ALA A 21 21.07 -0.04 29.57
CA ALA A 21 19.88 0.56 30.17
C ALA A 21 19.50 1.88 29.46
N TYR A 22 20.47 2.74 29.15
CA TYR A 22 20.22 3.99 28.41
C TYR A 22 19.66 3.72 27.01
N VAL A 23 20.26 2.78 26.26
CA VAL A 23 19.76 2.37 24.94
C VAL A 23 18.37 1.76 25.05
N GLY A 24 18.13 0.90 26.04
CA GLY A 24 16.82 0.28 26.28
C GLY A 24 15.72 1.32 26.53
N LEU A 25 15.99 2.32 27.38
CA LEU A 25 15.04 3.41 27.66
C LEU A 25 14.78 4.30 26.45
N LYS A 26 15.76 4.45 25.56
CA LYS A 26 15.60 5.21 24.31
C LYS A 26 14.77 4.45 23.28
N LEU A 27 14.94 3.14 23.18
CA LEU A 27 14.17 2.29 22.27
C LEU A 27 12.69 2.17 22.66
N THR A 28 12.33 2.30 23.95
CA THR A 28 10.93 2.24 24.38
C THR A 28 10.15 3.54 24.15
N ASN A 29 10.84 4.66 23.95
CA ASN A 29 10.22 5.98 23.80
C ASN A 29 10.02 6.41 22.34
N GLU A 30 10.49 5.61 21.37
CA GLU A 30 9.93 5.68 20.05
C GLU A 30 8.60 4.92 20.09
N GLN A 31 7.54 5.67 20.42
CA GLN A 31 6.25 5.37 19.82
C GLN A 31 6.56 5.14 18.35
N ILE A 32 6.35 3.93 17.83
CA ILE A 32 6.18 3.75 16.41
C ILE A 32 5.05 4.71 16.11
N ALA A 33 5.39 5.91 15.65
CA ALA A 33 4.40 6.95 15.45
C ALA A 33 3.37 6.32 14.53
N ASP A 34 2.09 6.50 14.83
CA ASP A 34 0.95 6.08 14.00
C ASP A 34 1.02 6.83 12.66
N VAL A 35 2.05 6.54 11.89
CA VAL A 35 2.42 7.17 10.64
C VAL A 35 2.02 6.18 9.59
N ALA A 36 1.11 6.63 8.75
CA ALA A 36 0.68 5.91 7.58
C ALA A 36 1.91 5.49 6.75
N TYR A 37 2.04 4.19 6.54
CA TYR A 37 3.07 3.56 5.72
C TYR A 37 2.42 2.66 4.66
N PRO A 38 2.92 2.68 3.41
CA PRO A 38 3.94 3.60 2.90
C PRO A 38 3.40 5.04 2.72
N PRO A 39 4.26 6.08 2.78
CA PRO A 39 3.82 7.49 2.73
C PRO A 39 3.31 7.91 1.35
N ASN A 40 3.72 7.20 0.30
CA ASN A 40 3.28 7.44 -1.06
C ASN A 40 2.87 6.11 -1.68
N SER A 41 1.81 6.14 -2.47
CA SER A 41 1.39 5.00 -3.27
C SER A 41 1.62 5.23 -4.75
N LYS A 42 1.78 4.14 -5.51
CA LYS A 42 1.71 4.24 -6.97
C LYS A 42 0.30 4.66 -7.39
N ARG A 43 0.20 5.33 -8.52
CA ARG A 43 -1.08 5.81 -9.05
C ARG A 43 -1.94 4.69 -9.63
N CYS A 44 -1.29 3.71 -10.25
CA CYS A 44 -1.92 2.52 -10.82
C CYS A 44 -1.42 1.27 -10.10
N PRO A 45 -2.20 0.18 -10.10
CA PRO A 45 -1.73 -1.11 -9.64
C PRO A 45 -0.47 -1.59 -10.36
N ASP A 46 0.27 -2.50 -9.74
CA ASP A 46 1.54 -2.94 -10.30
C ASP A 46 1.35 -3.62 -11.66
N HIS A 47 2.25 -3.36 -12.61
CA HIS A 47 2.18 -3.83 -14.00
C HIS A 47 1.02 -3.31 -14.85
N TRP A 48 0.11 -2.49 -14.31
CA TRP A 48 -0.90 -1.83 -15.12
C TRP A 48 -0.27 -0.68 -15.91
N GLN A 49 -0.76 -0.45 -17.14
CA GLN A 49 -0.25 0.62 -18.00
C GLN A 49 -0.89 1.95 -17.64
N ASN A 50 -0.07 2.98 -17.47
CA ASN A 50 -0.53 4.35 -17.30
C ASN A 50 -0.91 4.93 -18.67
N GLU A 51 -2.13 5.41 -18.80
CA GLU A 51 -2.62 6.13 -19.97
C GLU A 51 -2.84 7.60 -19.60
N LYS A 52 -2.29 8.51 -20.38
CA LYS A 52 -2.46 9.96 -20.22
C LYS A 52 -3.28 10.50 -21.38
N GLU A 53 -4.41 11.12 -21.07
CA GLU A 53 -5.26 11.82 -22.03
C GLU A 53 -5.44 13.26 -21.54
N GLY A 54 -4.73 14.20 -22.14
CA GLY A 54 -4.63 15.58 -21.63
C GLY A 54 -4.01 15.63 -20.23
N ASP A 55 -4.71 16.24 -19.27
CA ASP A 55 -4.29 16.29 -17.85
C ASP A 55 -4.83 15.11 -17.02
N LYS A 56 -5.59 14.21 -17.64
CA LYS A 56 -6.17 13.05 -16.97
C LYS A 56 -5.24 11.85 -17.04
N TYR A 57 -5.05 11.20 -15.90
CA TYR A 57 -4.23 10.01 -15.77
C TYR A 57 -5.12 8.83 -15.41
N THR A 58 -5.13 7.82 -16.29
CA THR A 58 -5.89 6.59 -16.12
C THR A 58 -4.99 5.37 -16.16
N CYS A 59 -5.49 4.26 -15.63
CA CYS A 59 -4.82 2.99 -15.55
C CYS A 59 -5.57 2.01 -16.44
N LYS A 60 -4.95 1.58 -17.53
CA LYS A 60 -5.52 0.56 -18.41
C LYS A 60 -5.72 -0.74 -17.65
N VAL A 61 -6.91 -1.30 -17.75
CA VAL A 61 -7.21 -2.64 -17.23
C VAL A 61 -6.46 -3.66 -18.08
N PRO A 62 -5.59 -4.50 -17.48
CA PRO A 62 -4.85 -5.50 -18.24
C PRO A 62 -5.78 -6.58 -18.80
N ASP A 63 -5.44 -7.14 -19.97
CA ASP A 63 -6.22 -8.22 -20.60
C ASP A 63 -6.34 -9.45 -19.69
N LYS A 64 -7.39 -10.25 -19.87
CA LYS A 64 -7.61 -11.48 -19.10
C LYS A 64 -6.34 -12.36 -19.09
N ASP A 65 -6.03 -12.92 -17.92
CA ASP A 65 -4.88 -13.82 -17.65
C ASP A 65 -3.50 -13.15 -17.76
N SER A 66 -3.42 -11.83 -17.97
CA SER A 66 -2.17 -11.09 -17.84
C SER A 66 -1.76 -10.88 -16.37
N LEU A 67 -0.53 -10.40 -16.16
CA LEU A 67 0.01 -10.16 -14.83
C LEU A 67 -0.88 -9.21 -14.04
N ASN A 68 -1.08 -9.53 -12.76
CA ASN A 68 -1.80 -8.70 -11.82
C ASN A 68 -3.26 -8.38 -12.21
N THR A 69 -3.92 -9.31 -12.90
CA THR A 69 -5.35 -9.27 -13.22
C THR A 69 -6.24 -9.87 -12.15
N GLY A 70 -5.66 -10.59 -11.19
CA GLY A 70 -6.38 -11.19 -10.07
C GLY A 70 -7.66 -11.92 -10.51
N THR A 71 -8.79 -11.51 -9.93
CA THR A 71 -10.12 -12.06 -10.23
C THR A 71 -11.03 -11.04 -10.91
N LEU A 72 -10.48 -10.10 -11.68
CA LEU A 72 -11.24 -9.03 -12.32
C LEU A 72 -12.26 -9.55 -13.35
N TYR A 73 -11.93 -10.65 -14.01
CA TYR A 73 -12.73 -11.25 -15.07
C TYR A 73 -13.62 -12.37 -14.54
N GLY A 74 -14.84 -12.45 -15.06
CA GLY A 74 -15.68 -13.65 -14.98
C GLY A 74 -15.30 -14.62 -16.11
N SER A 75 -16.19 -14.78 -17.09
CA SER A 75 -15.88 -15.58 -18.28
C SER A 75 -14.95 -14.81 -19.22
N ASN A 76 -15.45 -13.77 -19.91
CA ASN A 76 -14.67 -12.96 -20.87
C ASN A 76 -14.93 -11.45 -20.71
N SER A 77 -15.58 -11.06 -19.61
CA SER A 77 -15.90 -9.68 -19.28
C SER A 77 -15.47 -9.38 -17.85
N LEU A 78 -15.20 -8.12 -17.58
CA LEU A 78 -15.02 -7.64 -16.21
C LEU A 78 -16.30 -7.90 -15.41
N LYS A 79 -16.14 -8.27 -14.14
CA LYS A 79 -17.26 -8.48 -13.21
C LYS A 79 -17.92 -7.13 -12.89
N ASP A 80 -19.22 -7.15 -12.57
CA ASP A 80 -19.95 -5.95 -12.15
C ASP A 80 -19.34 -5.28 -10.91
N SER A 81 -18.78 -6.08 -10.00
CA SER A 81 -18.04 -5.60 -8.82
C SER A 81 -16.79 -4.80 -9.17
N VAL A 82 -16.21 -5.06 -10.34
CA VAL A 82 -15.07 -4.30 -10.89
C VAL A 82 -15.60 -3.03 -11.55
N THR A 83 -16.53 -3.16 -12.49
CA THR A 83 -17.01 -2.01 -13.29
C THR A 83 -17.87 -1.02 -12.50
N GLY A 84 -18.43 -1.43 -11.36
CA GLY A 84 -19.15 -0.58 -10.43
C GLY A 84 -18.25 0.25 -9.51
N ALA A 85 -16.93 0.05 -9.55
CA ALA A 85 -16.00 0.82 -8.73
C ALA A 85 -15.80 2.25 -9.26
N PRO A 86 -15.47 3.22 -8.39
CA PRO A 86 -15.33 4.61 -8.77
C PRO A 86 -14.25 4.82 -9.83
N GLY A 87 -14.54 5.65 -10.82
CA GLY A 87 -13.58 6.03 -11.86
C GLY A 87 -13.37 4.97 -12.94
N TYR A 88 -14.22 3.95 -13.04
CA TYR A 88 -14.24 3.04 -14.17
C TYR A 88 -14.71 3.73 -15.46
N PHE A 89 -14.00 3.47 -16.56
CA PHE A 89 -14.40 3.85 -17.91
C PHE A 89 -14.40 2.59 -18.78
N ALA A 90 -15.56 2.27 -19.33
CA ALA A 90 -15.70 1.14 -20.25
C ALA A 90 -14.90 1.38 -21.54
N LYS A 91 -14.46 0.28 -22.15
CA LYS A 91 -13.86 0.27 -23.47
C LYS A 91 -14.79 0.92 -24.49
N ASP A 92 -14.20 1.67 -25.41
CA ASP A 92 -14.90 2.26 -26.54
C ASP A 92 -14.25 1.76 -27.83
N SER A 93 -14.95 0.86 -28.51
CA SER A 93 -14.49 0.27 -29.77
C SER A 93 -14.51 1.26 -30.94
N SER A 94 -15.23 2.38 -30.83
CA SER A 94 -15.24 3.42 -31.87
C SER A 94 -13.96 4.25 -31.88
N THR A 95 -13.31 4.37 -30.72
CA THR A 95 -12.08 5.16 -30.51
C THR A 95 -10.85 4.29 -30.22
N ASN A 96 -10.99 2.96 -30.22
CA ASN A 96 -9.96 1.96 -29.88
C ASN A 96 -9.38 2.13 -28.46
N VAL A 97 -10.21 2.58 -27.51
CA VAL A 97 -9.80 2.77 -26.12
C VAL A 97 -10.22 1.56 -25.28
N SER A 98 -9.27 1.01 -24.51
CA SER A 98 -9.51 -0.11 -23.59
C SER A 98 -10.22 0.31 -22.30
N ASP A 99 -10.73 -0.69 -21.56
CA ASP A 99 -11.24 -0.50 -20.21
C ASP A 99 -10.13 0.11 -19.33
N ARG A 100 -10.48 1.12 -18.52
CA ARG A 100 -9.50 1.85 -17.71
C ARG A 100 -10.11 2.42 -16.43
N PHE A 101 -9.26 2.71 -15.46
CA PHE A 101 -9.63 3.32 -14.18
C PHE A 101 -8.94 4.65 -13.97
N ASP A 102 -9.67 5.63 -13.46
CA ASP A 102 -9.09 6.79 -12.78
C ASP A 102 -9.21 6.58 -11.26
N PHE A 103 -8.13 6.13 -10.64
CA PHE A 103 -8.08 5.92 -9.18
C PHE A 103 -7.94 7.22 -8.37
N THR A 104 -7.97 8.38 -9.00
CA THR A 104 -7.85 9.68 -8.31
C THR A 104 -9.17 10.43 -8.18
N VAL A 105 -10.26 9.83 -8.64
CA VAL A 105 -11.59 10.39 -8.42
C VAL A 105 -11.96 10.38 -6.94
N ASP A 106 -12.66 11.43 -6.50
CA ASP A 106 -13.08 11.60 -5.11
C ASP A 106 -14.03 10.49 -4.63
N GLY A 107 -14.70 9.81 -5.57
CA GLY A 107 -15.64 8.73 -5.27
C GLY A 107 -15.02 7.51 -4.57
N TRP A 108 -13.69 7.40 -4.48
CA TRP A 108 -13.02 6.37 -3.68
C TRP A 108 -13.16 6.62 -2.17
N ALA A 109 -13.27 7.88 -1.72
CA ALA A 109 -13.54 8.16 -0.32
C ALA A 109 -14.97 7.73 0.04
N GLY A 110 -15.12 6.83 1.01
CA GLY A 110 -16.42 6.28 1.42
C GLY A 110 -17.02 5.25 0.46
N PHE A 111 -16.32 4.84 -0.61
CA PHE A 111 -16.77 3.76 -1.49
C PHE A 111 -17.00 2.47 -0.71
N LYS A 112 -16.08 2.17 0.20
CA LYS A 112 -16.32 1.23 1.30
C LYS A 112 -16.76 2.06 2.51
N SER A 113 -17.87 1.67 3.12
CA SER A 113 -18.52 2.45 4.17
C SER A 113 -17.53 2.82 5.28
N GLY A 114 -17.38 4.12 5.55
CA GLY A 114 -16.51 4.64 6.59
C GLY A 114 -15.00 4.66 6.28
N GLN A 115 -14.59 4.25 5.07
CA GLN A 115 -13.17 4.18 4.71
C GLN A 115 -12.68 5.42 3.95
N THR A 116 -11.39 5.75 4.13
CA THR A 116 -10.68 6.72 3.30
C THR A 116 -10.52 6.22 1.86
N SER A 117 -9.99 7.07 0.98
CA SER A 117 -9.74 6.73 -0.42
C SER A 117 -8.76 5.55 -0.53
N GLU A 118 -7.65 5.61 0.20
CA GLU A 118 -6.57 4.62 0.24
C GLU A 118 -7.09 3.28 0.75
N CYS A 119 -7.93 3.31 1.79
CA CYS A 119 -8.49 2.10 2.39
C CYS A 119 -9.56 1.44 1.53
N SER A 120 -10.40 2.25 0.86
CA SER A 120 -11.35 1.72 -0.11
C SER A 120 -10.64 1.08 -1.30
N LYS A 121 -9.55 1.70 -1.79
CA LYS A 121 -8.69 1.13 -2.85
C LYS A 121 -8.01 -0.15 -2.38
N ARG A 122 -7.48 -0.18 -1.15
CA ARG A 122 -6.87 -1.37 -0.53
C ARG A 122 -7.85 -2.51 -0.47
N THR A 123 -9.04 -2.25 0.05
CA THR A 123 -10.11 -3.27 0.16
C THR A 123 -10.50 -3.79 -1.21
N TRP A 124 -10.74 -2.91 -2.19
CA TRP A 124 -11.06 -3.31 -3.56
C TRP A 124 -9.94 -4.13 -4.22
N ALA A 125 -8.68 -3.71 -4.05
CA ALA A 125 -7.53 -4.41 -4.60
C ALA A 125 -7.38 -5.82 -3.98
N ILE A 126 -7.55 -5.95 -2.66
CA ILE A 126 -7.51 -7.24 -1.95
C ILE A 126 -8.67 -8.14 -2.38
N GLU A 127 -9.91 -7.63 -2.44
CA GLU A 127 -11.10 -8.37 -2.89
C GLU A 127 -10.94 -8.93 -4.31
N HIS A 128 -10.24 -8.18 -5.18
CA HIS A 128 -9.99 -8.60 -6.55
C HIS A 128 -8.64 -9.27 -6.77
N GLY A 129 -7.81 -9.46 -5.75
CA GLY A 129 -6.48 -10.07 -5.88
C GLY A 129 -5.53 -9.27 -6.76
N VAL A 130 -5.66 -7.94 -6.76
CA VAL A 130 -4.81 -6.99 -7.47
C VAL A 130 -3.73 -6.49 -6.50
N LEU A 131 -2.47 -6.66 -6.87
CA LEU A 131 -1.30 -6.12 -6.20
C LEU A 131 -1.14 -4.64 -6.52
N TRP A 132 -0.95 -3.83 -5.49
CA TRP A 132 -0.79 -2.40 -5.66
C TRP A 132 0.14 -1.87 -4.59
N ASP A 133 1.39 -1.71 -4.96
CA ASP A 133 2.44 -1.11 -4.15
C ASP A 133 2.02 0.28 -3.69
N GLY A 134 1.96 0.47 -2.37
CA GLY A 134 1.44 1.69 -1.78
C GLY A 134 0.06 1.58 -1.14
N ILE A 135 -0.76 0.68 -1.66
CA ILE A 135 -2.19 0.58 -1.33
C ILE A 135 -2.48 -0.75 -0.64
N THR A 136 -2.10 -1.88 -1.24
CA THR A 136 -2.36 -3.21 -0.66
C THR A 136 -1.67 -3.42 0.69
N ASN A 137 -0.50 -2.81 0.87
CA ASN A 137 0.29 -2.83 2.10
C ASN A 137 0.08 -1.60 3.00
N TYR A 138 -0.92 -0.76 2.71
CA TYR A 138 -1.20 0.44 3.49
C TYR A 138 -1.74 0.08 4.88
N ASN A 139 -1.07 0.58 5.93
CA ASN A 139 -1.31 0.16 7.32
C ASN A 139 -2.29 1.06 8.11
N TYR A 140 -2.87 2.09 7.50
CA TYR A 140 -3.64 3.12 8.22
C TYR A 140 -5.14 3.07 7.88
N CYS A 141 -5.72 1.86 7.94
CA CYS A 141 -7.13 1.61 7.61
C CYS A 141 -7.99 1.09 8.75
N ASP A 142 -7.37 0.90 9.92
CA ASP A 142 -7.97 0.29 11.10
C ASP A 142 -8.18 1.33 12.20
#